data_AF-W9H453-F1
#
_entry.id   AF-W9H453-F1
#
_cell.length_a   1.000
_cell.length_b   1.000
_cell.length_c   1.000
_cell.angle_alpha   90.00
_cell.angle_beta   90.00
_cell.angle_gamma   90.00
#
_symmetry.space_group_name_H-M   'P 1'
#
loop_
_entity.id
_entity.type
_entity.pdbx_description
1 polymer ?
#
loop_
_entity_poly.entity_id
_entity_poly.type
_entity_poly.pdbx_seq_one_letter_code
_entity_poly.pdbx_strand_id
1 'polypeptide(L)'
;MSSALERNIQALRNRRERDEAEATLQERIAEAITRFTGSMTFVYLHLATFGSWIVANLGWIPGVPQWDPSFVVLAMIASVEAIFLSTFVLISQNRMAASADKRADLDLQISLLAEYEVTKLATLMAAIADRLGVETSMDAELDEIQRDVAPGAVLDEIEASNSAPAGG
;
A
#
# COMPACT_ATOMS: atom_id res chain seq x y z
N MET A 1 -18.28 -24.54 7.47
CA MET A 1 -17.67 -23.22 7.23
C MET A 1 -18.78 -22.18 7.26
N SER A 2 -18.65 -21.09 8.02
CA SER A 2 -19.77 -20.22 8.40
C SER A 2 -20.23 -19.34 7.22
N SER A 3 -21.55 -19.31 6.97
CA SER A 3 -22.14 -18.51 5.88
C SER A 3 -21.85 -17.01 5.98
N ALA A 4 -21.46 -16.53 7.17
CA ALA A 4 -21.02 -15.16 7.40
C ALA A 4 -19.66 -14.83 6.76
N LEU A 5 -18.70 -15.77 6.79
CA LEU A 5 -17.41 -15.59 6.16
C LEU A 5 -17.55 -15.52 4.63
N GLU A 6 -18.40 -16.38 4.07
CA GLU A 6 -18.66 -16.43 2.63
C GLU A 6 -19.34 -15.16 2.13
N ARG A 7 -20.35 -14.66 2.87
CA ARG A 7 -20.97 -13.34 2.58
C ARG A 7 -19.97 -12.19 2.64
N ASN A 8 -19.06 -12.19 3.62
CA ASN A 8 -18.02 -11.15 3.73
C ASN A 8 -17.02 -11.20 2.58
N ILE A 9 -16.55 -12.39 2.19
CA ILE A 9 -15.66 -12.57 1.04
C ILE A 9 -16.34 -12.09 -0.24
N GLN A 10 -17.62 -12.41 -0.41
CA GLN A 10 -18.39 -12.01 -1.59
C GLN A 10 -18.66 -10.51 -1.63
N ALA A 11 -18.93 -9.88 -0.48
CA ALA A 11 -19.05 -8.43 -0.37
C ALA A 11 -17.74 -7.70 -0.70
N LEU A 12 -16.59 -8.24 -0.26
CA LEU A 12 -15.27 -7.70 -0.60
C LEU A 12 -14.93 -7.84 -2.08
N ARG A 13 -15.26 -8.98 -2.70
CA ARG A 13 -15.12 -9.17 -4.15
C ARG A 13 -15.98 -8.20 -4.94
N ASN A 14 -17.27 -8.09 -4.60
CA ASN A 14 -18.18 -7.20 -5.30
C ASN A 14 -17.76 -5.72 -5.18
N ARG A 15 -17.15 -5.31 -4.06
CA ARG A 15 -16.55 -3.99 -3.92
C ARG A 15 -15.35 -3.80 -4.85
N ARG A 16 -14.40 -4.73 -4.85
CA ARG A 16 -13.23 -4.66 -5.76
C ARG A 16 -13.64 -4.62 -7.23
N GLU A 17 -14.61 -5.44 -7.62
CA GLU A 17 -15.11 -5.47 -9.00
C GLU A 17 -15.79 -4.15 -9.40
N ARG A 18 -16.46 -3.47 -8.46
CA ARG A 18 -17.02 -2.13 -8.68
C ARG A 18 -15.93 -1.07 -8.79
N ASP A 19 -14.96 -1.09 -7.88
CA ASP A 19 -13.83 -0.16 -7.89
C ASP A 19 -13.00 -0.32 -9.19
N GLU A 20 -12.81 -1.55 -9.67
CA GLU A 20 -12.15 -1.85 -10.95
C GLU A 20 -13.00 -1.44 -12.17
N ALA A 21 -14.33 -1.54 -12.07
CA ALA A 21 -15.25 -1.13 -13.14
C ALA A 21 -15.38 0.41 -13.25
N GLU A 22 -15.22 1.11 -12.13
CA GLU A 22 -15.27 2.57 -12.06
C GLU A 22 -13.90 3.23 -12.34
N ALA A 23 -12.82 2.44 -12.39
CA ALA A 23 -11.48 2.94 -12.70
C ALA A 23 -11.43 3.63 -14.07
N THR A 24 -10.97 4.87 -14.07
CA THR A 24 -10.87 5.67 -15.29
C THR A 24 -9.84 5.06 -16.25
N LEU A 25 -9.95 5.35 -17.55
CA LEU A 25 -8.96 4.90 -18.55
C LEU A 25 -7.52 5.35 -18.17
N GLN A 26 -7.39 6.51 -17.53
CA GLN A 26 -6.11 7.04 -17.06
C GLN A 26 -5.53 6.19 -15.92
N GLU A 27 -6.35 5.78 -14.95
CA GLU A 27 -5.92 4.89 -13.86
C GLU A 27 -5.49 3.52 -14.37
N ARG A 28 -6.24 2.96 -15.32
CA ARG A 28 -5.89 1.68 -15.95
C ARG A 28 -4.55 1.73 -16.68
N ILE A 29 -4.29 2.84 -17.40
CA ILE A 29 -3.01 3.07 -18.07
C ILE A 29 -1.89 3.27 -17.04
N ALA A 30 -2.12 4.08 -16.01
CA ALA A 30 -1.14 4.34 -14.96
C ALA A 30 -0.74 3.05 -14.22
N GLU A 31 -1.68 2.16 -13.95
CA GLU A 31 -1.43 0.87 -13.31
C GLU A 31 -0.68 -0.10 -14.22
N ALA A 32 -1.02 -0.12 -15.52
CA ALA A 32 -0.28 -0.89 -16.51
C ALA A 32 1.19 -0.42 -16.62
N ILE A 33 1.41 0.89 -16.70
CA ILE A 33 2.75 1.48 -16.76
C ILE A 33 3.53 1.20 -15.46
N THR A 34 2.89 1.38 -14.31
CA THR A 34 3.48 1.08 -12.99
C THR A 34 4.02 -0.35 -12.94
N ARG A 35 3.18 -1.32 -13.34
CA ARG A 35 3.55 -2.74 -13.33
C ARG A 35 4.64 -3.05 -14.36
N PHE A 36 4.61 -2.38 -15.50
CA PHE A 36 5.58 -2.59 -16.58
C PHE A 36 6.96 -2.03 -16.21
N THR A 37 7.03 -0.77 -15.82
CA THR A 37 8.28 -0.08 -15.45
C THR A 37 8.94 -0.68 -14.21
N GLY A 38 8.16 -1.29 -13.30
CA GLY A 38 8.67 -2.02 -12.14
C GLY A 38 9.17 -3.45 -12.44
N SER A 39 9.10 -3.94 -13.68
CA SER A 39 9.45 -5.32 -14.04
C SER A 39 10.87 -5.44 -14.63
N MET A 40 11.55 -6.56 -14.38
CA MET A 40 12.81 -6.90 -15.09
C MET A 40 12.63 -7.03 -16.61
N THR A 41 11.42 -7.36 -17.07
CA THR A 41 11.11 -7.44 -18.51
C THR A 41 11.37 -6.11 -19.22
N PHE A 42 11.07 -4.99 -18.56
CA PHE A 42 11.31 -3.65 -19.07
C PHE A 42 12.81 -3.40 -19.33
N VAL A 43 13.65 -3.81 -18.38
CA VAL A 43 15.11 -3.67 -18.45
C VAL A 43 15.67 -4.47 -19.63
N TYR A 44 15.24 -5.72 -19.79
CA TYR A 44 15.68 -6.54 -20.91
C TYR A 44 15.21 -5.99 -22.27
N LEU A 45 13.99 -5.45 -22.35
CA LEU A 45 13.48 -4.81 -23.56
C LEU A 45 14.32 -3.57 -23.95
N HIS A 46 14.69 -2.74 -22.98
CA HIS A 46 15.55 -1.57 -23.21
C HIS A 46 16.95 -1.98 -23.64
N LEU A 47 17.53 -2.98 -22.96
CA LEU A 47 18.84 -3.51 -23.31
C LEU A 47 18.85 -4.10 -24.73
N ALA A 48 17.81 -4.83 -25.10
CA ALA A 48 17.66 -5.38 -26.44
C ALA A 48 17.46 -4.28 -27.49
N THR A 49 16.63 -3.27 -27.21
CA THR A 49 16.35 -2.16 -28.12
C THR A 49 17.60 -1.32 -28.37
N PHE A 50 18.24 -0.80 -27.31
CA PHE A 50 19.46 0.00 -27.46
C PHE A 50 20.64 -0.83 -27.96
N GLY A 51 20.78 -2.07 -27.50
CA GLY A 51 21.81 -2.99 -27.99
C GLY A 51 21.65 -3.27 -29.48
N SER A 52 20.43 -3.53 -29.95
CA SER A 52 20.14 -3.75 -31.38
C SER A 52 20.42 -2.49 -32.20
N TRP A 53 20.07 -1.30 -31.70
CA TRP A 53 20.39 -0.03 -32.36
C TRP A 53 21.89 0.17 -32.52
N ILE A 54 22.66 -0.07 -31.45
CA ILE A 54 24.12 0.05 -31.45
C ILE A 54 24.72 -0.93 -32.46
N VAL A 55 24.35 -2.21 -32.39
CA VAL A 55 24.87 -3.25 -33.30
C VAL A 55 24.53 -2.95 -34.76
N ALA A 56 23.29 -2.52 -35.04
CA ALA A 56 22.88 -2.14 -36.40
C ALA A 56 23.65 -0.93 -36.92
N ASN A 57 23.96 0.04 -36.05
CA ASN A 57 24.69 1.26 -36.42
C ASN A 57 26.22 1.07 -36.49
N LEU A 58 26.78 0.01 -35.88
CA LEU A 58 28.19 -0.38 -35.97
C LEU A 58 28.60 -0.92 -37.36
N GLY A 59 27.66 -1.04 -38.29
CA GLY A 59 27.94 -1.49 -39.66
C GLY A 59 28.20 -2.99 -39.78
N TRP A 60 27.85 -3.79 -38.76
CA TRP A 60 27.95 -5.26 -38.81
C TRP A 60 26.90 -5.90 -39.73
N ILE A 61 25.92 -5.12 -40.21
CA ILE A 61 24.88 -5.58 -41.13
C ILE A 61 25.24 -5.11 -42.56
N PRO A 62 25.52 -6.03 -43.51
CA PRO A 62 25.80 -5.68 -44.89
C PRO A 62 24.60 -4.93 -45.51
N GLY A 63 24.81 -3.70 -45.97
CA GLY A 63 23.79 -2.90 -46.69
C GLY A 63 23.08 -1.83 -45.86
N VAL A 64 23.35 -1.70 -44.55
CA VAL A 64 22.81 -0.60 -43.73
C VAL A 64 23.90 0.47 -43.54
N PRO A 65 23.72 1.69 -44.07
CA PRO A 65 24.63 2.80 -43.79
C PRO A 65 24.54 3.22 -42.32
N GLN A 66 25.65 3.67 -41.74
CA GLN A 66 25.65 4.33 -40.43
C GLN A 66 24.72 5.56 -40.47
N TRP A 67 23.65 5.51 -39.67
CA TRP A 67 22.53 6.45 -39.72
C TRP A 67 22.51 7.35 -38.47
N ASP A 68 23.14 6.93 -37.38
CA ASP A 68 23.36 7.73 -36.16
C ASP A 68 24.83 7.68 -35.71
N PRO A 69 25.81 8.19 -36.48
CA PRO A 69 27.24 7.96 -36.22
C PRO A 69 27.74 8.49 -34.86
N SER A 70 27.08 9.51 -34.31
CA SER A 70 27.39 10.11 -33.02
C SER A 70 26.51 9.63 -31.87
N PHE A 71 25.54 8.74 -32.15
CA PHE A 71 24.52 8.27 -31.20
C PHE A 71 23.66 9.38 -30.58
N VAL A 72 23.65 10.57 -31.19
CA VAL A 72 22.91 11.74 -30.66
C VAL A 72 21.41 11.52 -30.76
N VAL A 73 20.93 10.86 -31.83
CA VAL A 73 19.49 10.59 -31.99
C VAL A 73 19.02 9.61 -30.91
N LEU A 74 19.78 8.53 -30.70
CA LEU A 74 19.50 7.57 -29.62
C LEU A 74 19.51 8.27 -28.24
N ALA A 75 20.53 9.09 -27.97
CA ALA A 75 20.64 9.79 -26.69
C ALA A 75 19.48 10.77 -26.44
N MET A 76 19.03 11.48 -27.48
CA MET A 76 17.89 12.39 -27.40
C MET A 76 16.58 11.64 -27.08
N ILE A 77 16.32 10.53 -27.79
CA ILE A 77 15.13 9.71 -27.54
C ILE A 77 15.16 9.12 -26.12
N ALA A 78 16.30 8.53 -25.72
CA ALA A 78 16.46 7.96 -24.39
C ALA A 78 16.30 9.01 -23.28
N SER A 79 16.72 10.26 -23.51
CA SER A 79 16.57 11.35 -22.53
C SER A 79 15.10 11.74 -22.33
N VAL A 80 14.35 11.87 -23.42
CA VAL A 80 12.91 12.16 -23.36
C VAL A 80 12.17 11.01 -22.69
N GLU A 81 12.47 9.78 -23.08
CA GLU A 81 11.90 8.56 -22.48
C GLU A 81 12.18 8.49 -20.97
N ALA A 82 13.41 8.78 -20.53
CA ALA A 82 13.79 8.79 -19.12
C ALA A 82 12.98 9.81 -18.29
N ILE A 83 12.68 11.00 -18.84
CA ILE A 83 11.84 12.01 -18.15
C ILE A 83 10.41 11.47 -17.95
N PHE A 84 9.81 10.88 -18.99
CA PHE A 84 8.48 10.28 -18.88
C PHE A 84 8.47 9.13 -17.87
N LEU A 85 9.44 8.23 -17.94
CA LEU A 85 9.57 7.11 -17.01
C LEU A 85 9.72 7.58 -15.57
N SER A 86 10.60 8.56 -15.32
CA SER A 86 10.79 9.13 -13.99
C SER A 86 9.51 9.73 -13.43
N THR A 87 8.74 10.44 -14.27
CA THR A 87 7.44 11.01 -13.89
C THR A 87 6.43 9.91 -13.57
N PHE A 88 6.35 8.85 -14.38
CA PHE A 88 5.46 7.73 -14.12
C PHE A 88 5.85 6.96 -12.85
N VAL A 89 7.14 6.77 -12.61
CA VAL A 89 7.66 6.16 -11.38
C VAL A 89 7.28 7.03 -10.18
N LEU A 90 7.44 8.35 -10.25
CA LEU A 90 7.07 9.26 -9.16
C LEU A 90 5.56 9.23 -8.88
N ILE A 91 4.72 9.26 -9.92
CA ILE A 91 3.26 9.13 -9.76
C ILE A 91 2.90 7.80 -9.10
N SER A 92 3.53 6.71 -9.54
CA SER A 92 3.33 5.39 -8.94
C SER A 92 3.78 5.36 -7.48
N GLN A 93 4.93 5.96 -7.16
CA GLN A 93 5.46 6.03 -5.80
C GLN A 93 4.52 6.83 -4.89
N ASN A 94 4.02 7.98 -5.34
CA ASN A 94 3.03 8.78 -4.60
C ASN A 94 1.75 7.99 -4.33
N ARG A 95 1.25 7.23 -5.31
CA ARG A 95 0.06 6.38 -5.14
C ARG A 95 0.30 5.25 -4.14
N MET A 96 1.46 4.59 -4.22
CA MET A 96 1.84 3.55 -3.25
C MET A 96 1.99 4.12 -1.84
N ALA A 97 2.60 5.31 -1.70
CA ALA A 97 2.75 6.00 -0.43
C ALA A 97 1.38 6.34 0.18
N ALA A 98 0.47 6.92 -0.59
CA ALA A 98 -0.90 7.22 -0.12
C ALA A 98 -1.65 5.94 0.31
N SER A 99 -1.51 4.83 -0.42
CA SER A 99 -2.10 3.56 0.01
C SER A 99 -1.44 2.98 1.26
N ALA A 100 -0.13 3.17 1.44
CA ALA A 100 0.60 2.69 2.61
C ALA A 100 0.20 3.49 3.86
N ASP A 101 0.06 4.81 3.72
CA ASP A 101 -0.38 5.72 4.78
C ASP A 101 -1.78 5.33 5.30
N LYS A 102 -2.74 5.15 4.40
CA LYS A 102 -4.09 4.68 4.74
C LYS A 102 -4.10 3.31 5.44
N ARG A 103 -3.17 2.41 5.10
CA ARG A 103 -3.04 1.11 5.77
C ARG A 103 -2.47 1.29 7.18
N ALA A 104 -1.47 2.14 7.34
CA ALA A 104 -0.89 2.44 8.64
C ALA A 104 -1.93 3.04 9.61
N ASP A 105 -2.78 3.96 9.13
CA ASP A 105 -3.87 4.53 9.93
C ASP A 105 -4.88 3.46 10.38
N LEU A 106 -5.27 2.55 9.48
CA LEU A 106 -6.18 1.45 9.80
C LEU A 106 -5.56 0.47 10.80
N ASP A 107 -4.28 0.13 10.61
CA ASP A 107 -3.55 -0.78 11.51
C ASP A 107 -3.39 -0.16 12.91
N LEU A 108 -3.16 1.16 13.00
CA LEU A 108 -3.15 1.90 14.26
C LEU A 108 -4.52 1.83 14.95
N GLN A 109 -5.61 2.10 14.22
CA GLN A 109 -6.97 2.02 14.77
C GLN A 109 -7.32 0.63 15.28
N ILE A 110 -6.99 -0.42 14.51
CA ILE A 110 -7.21 -1.81 14.92
C ILE A 110 -6.40 -2.12 16.18
N SER A 111 -5.15 -1.65 16.26
CA SER A 111 -4.29 -1.88 17.42
C SER A 111 -4.84 -1.21 18.68
N LEU A 112 -5.29 0.04 18.59
CA LEU A 112 -5.92 0.77 19.70
C LEU A 112 -7.22 0.11 20.16
N LEU A 113 -8.05 -0.35 19.21
CA LEU A 113 -9.29 -1.06 19.53
C LEU A 113 -8.99 -2.41 20.20
N ALA A 114 -7.99 -3.15 19.72
CA ALA A 114 -7.57 -4.40 20.32
C ALA A 114 -7.03 -4.20 21.74
N GLU A 115 -6.22 -3.15 21.95
CA GLU A 115 -5.74 -2.78 23.29
C GLU A 115 -6.90 -2.44 24.24
N TYR A 116 -7.89 -1.67 23.78
CA TYR A 116 -9.12 -1.41 24.53
C TYR A 116 -9.85 -2.70 24.91
N GLU A 117 -10.06 -3.61 23.96
CA GLU A 117 -10.77 -4.87 24.20
C GLU A 117 -10.00 -5.77 25.18
N VAL A 118 -8.67 -5.83 25.06
CA VAL A 118 -7.80 -6.60 25.97
C VAL A 118 -7.87 -6.03 27.39
N THR A 119 -7.77 -4.72 27.56
CA THR A 119 -7.89 -4.07 28.87
C THR A 119 -9.27 -4.33 29.49
N LYS A 120 -10.33 -4.23 28.68
CA LYS A 120 -11.69 -4.54 29.14
C LYS A 120 -11.83 -6.00 29.58
N LEU A 121 -11.25 -6.93 28.83
CA LEU A 121 -11.23 -8.35 29.21
C LEU A 121 -10.42 -8.57 30.50
N ALA A 122 -9.27 -7.92 30.65
CA ALA A 122 -8.46 -7.99 31.87
C ALA A 122 -9.23 -7.48 33.09
N THR A 123 -9.91 -6.34 32.98
CA THR A 123 -10.75 -5.78 34.06
C THR A 123 -11.91 -6.71 34.41
N LEU A 124 -12.57 -7.31 33.42
CA LEU A 124 -13.64 -8.28 33.67
C LEU A 124 -13.09 -9.57 34.33
N MET A 125 -11.92 -10.03 33.91
CA MET A 125 -11.27 -11.19 34.53
C MET A 125 -10.86 -10.93 35.98
N ALA A 126 -10.30 -9.75 36.28
CA ALA A 126 -9.97 -9.34 37.64
C ALA A 126 -11.23 -9.32 38.52
N ALA A 127 -12.33 -8.72 38.04
CA ALA A 127 -13.60 -8.70 38.77
C ALA A 127 -14.18 -10.11 39.04
N ILE A 128 -13.96 -11.07 38.14
CA ILE A 128 -14.36 -12.48 38.34
C ILE A 128 -13.45 -13.16 39.36
N ALA A 129 -12.14 -12.95 39.30
CA ALA A 129 -11.16 -13.52 40.23
C ALA A 129 -11.46 -13.09 41.67
N ASP A 130 -11.71 -11.79 41.89
CA ASP A 130 -12.15 -11.22 43.17
C ASP A 130 -13.41 -11.92 43.70
N ARG A 131 -14.38 -12.14 42.82
CA ARG A 131 -15.66 -12.75 43.20
C ARG A 131 -15.53 -14.23 43.58
N LEU A 132 -14.54 -14.92 43.00
CA LEU A 132 -14.24 -16.33 43.28
C LEU A 132 -13.27 -16.50 44.46
N GLY A 133 -12.73 -15.42 45.02
CA GLY A 133 -11.76 -15.46 46.12
C GLY A 133 -10.43 -16.10 45.71
N VAL A 134 -10.07 -16.00 44.43
CA VAL A 134 -8.80 -16.49 43.92
C VAL A 134 -7.76 -15.40 44.17
N GLU A 135 -6.86 -15.60 45.14
CA GLU A 135 -5.70 -14.73 45.32
C GLU A 135 -4.76 -14.92 44.13
N THR A 136 -4.82 -14.00 43.18
CA THR A 136 -3.88 -13.94 42.06
C THR A 136 -2.58 -13.29 42.53
N SER A 137 -1.43 -13.91 42.25
CA SER A 137 -0.12 -13.32 42.55
C SER A 137 0.26 -12.10 41.68
N MET A 138 -0.72 -11.47 41.02
CA MET A 138 -0.59 -10.38 40.04
C MET A 138 -1.28 -9.09 40.48
N ASP A 139 -1.77 -9.00 41.72
CA ASP A 139 -2.56 -7.85 42.20
C ASP A 139 -1.81 -6.51 42.11
N ALA A 140 -0.48 -6.53 42.17
CA ALA A 140 0.35 -5.34 41.99
C ALA A 140 0.56 -4.91 40.52
N GLU A 141 0.44 -5.86 39.57
CA GLU A 141 0.70 -5.64 38.14
C GLU A 141 -0.59 -5.26 37.37
N LEU A 142 -1.75 -5.69 37.87
CA LEU A 142 -3.08 -5.34 37.33
C LEU A 142 -3.46 -3.86 37.57
N ASP A 143 -3.02 -3.27 38.70
CA ASP A 143 -3.31 -1.87 39.05
C ASP A 143 -2.49 -0.88 38.18
N GLU A 144 -1.36 -1.32 37.63
CA GLU A 144 -0.51 -0.55 36.71
C GLU A 144 -1.09 -0.56 35.28
N ILE A 145 -1.54 -1.73 34.78
CA ILE A 145 -2.19 -1.85 33.45
C ILE A 145 -3.51 -1.06 33.38
N GLN A 146 -4.31 -1.02 34.45
CA GLN A 146 -5.54 -0.21 34.50
C GLN A 146 -5.28 1.30 34.49
N ARG A 147 -4.10 1.74 34.92
CA ARG A 147 -3.77 3.16 35.06
C ARG A 147 -3.25 3.80 33.78
N ASP A 148 -2.57 3.02 32.93
CA ASP A 148 -1.90 3.53 31.73
C ASP A 148 -2.80 3.63 30.50
N VAL A 149 -3.93 2.91 30.46
CA VAL A 149 -4.87 2.99 29.35
C VAL A 149 -6.15 3.65 29.86
N ALA A 150 -6.32 4.96 29.63
CA ALA A 150 -7.60 5.63 29.83
C ALA A 150 -8.52 5.27 28.63
N PRO A 151 -9.35 4.21 28.71
CA PRO A 151 -9.89 3.56 27.52
C PRO A 151 -11.00 4.39 26.85
N GLY A 152 -11.63 5.29 27.61
CA GLY A 152 -12.65 6.20 27.10
C GLY A 152 -12.09 7.35 26.25
N ALA A 153 -10.92 7.89 26.62
CA ALA A 153 -10.33 9.02 25.90
C ALA A 153 -9.89 8.64 24.47
N VAL A 154 -9.42 7.40 24.28
CA VAL A 154 -9.04 6.90 22.95
C VAL A 154 -10.26 6.67 22.05
N LEU A 155 -11.36 6.15 22.61
CA LEU A 155 -12.61 5.97 21.87
C LEU A 155 -13.25 7.30 21.49
N ASP A 156 -13.28 8.27 22.42
CA ASP A 156 -13.79 9.61 22.17
C ASP A 156 -12.95 10.34 21.09
N GLU A 157 -11.63 10.13 21.06
CA GLU A 157 -10.74 10.68 20.03
C GLU A 157 -10.93 10.00 18.66
N ILE A 158 -11.12 8.67 18.62
CA ILE A 158 -11.41 7.94 17.36
C ILE A 158 -12.77 8.37 16.80
N GLU A 159 -13.80 8.50 17.64
CA GLU A 159 -15.12 8.99 17.22
C GLU A 159 -15.07 10.47 16.79
N ALA A 160 -14.29 11.31 17.46
CA ALA A 160 -14.08 12.70 17.07
C ALA A 160 -13.39 12.83 15.70
N SER A 161 -12.34 12.02 15.45
CA SER A 161 -11.63 11.99 14.16
C SER A 161 -12.53 11.51 13.01
N ASN A 162 -13.42 10.54 13.27
CA ASN A 162 -14.33 9.98 12.27
C ASN A 162 -15.61 10.83 12.04
N SER A 163 -15.91 11.76 12.96
CA SER A 163 -17.07 12.67 12.88
C SER A 163 -16.75 14.02 12.22
N ALA A 164 -15.48 14.32 11.95
CA ALA A 164 -15.10 15.48 11.17
C ALA A 164 -15.51 15.26 9.70
N PRO A 165 -16.48 16.03 9.14
CA PRO A 165 -16.74 15.96 7.72
C PRO A 165 -15.45 16.36 7.00
N ALA A 166 -15.05 15.59 5.99
CA ALA A 166 -13.99 15.94 5.05
C ALA A 166 -14.29 17.33 4.48
N GLY A 167 -13.73 18.36 5.13
CA GLY A 167 -14.03 19.75 4.86
C GLY A 167 -13.02 20.31 3.88
N GLY A 168 -13.50 20.54 2.65
CA GLY A 168 -13.16 21.69 1.79
C GLY A 168 -11.75 21.75 1.22
#